data_AF-A0A140K8D4-F1
#
_entry.id   AF-A0A140K8D4-F1
#
_cell.length_a   1.000
_cell.length_b   1.000
_cell.length_c   1.000
_cell.angle_alpha   90.00
_cell.angle_beta   90.00
_cell.angle_gamma   90.00
#
_symmetry.space_group_name_H-M   'P 1'
#
loop_
_entity.id
_entity.type
_entity.pdbx_description
1 polymer ?
#
loop_
_entity_poly.entity_id
_entity_poly.type
_entity_poly.pdbx_seq_one_letter_code
_entity_poly.pdbx_strand_id
1 'polypeptide(L)'
;MSKPYFNFYSLPNKILKKHKIFVKKIFLILISLLFFTISIILGNKLAQAKNSLLAQNNNSQIAQEVYLKNCASCHTPIPAEVLPTETWQKILQTPQQHYGETLPSIDRISVRLMWNYLKTFSRPLLPGEAQPEYVTNSRYFKALHPQVNLPQPVTHKSCLICHPGARQLDYRSLNPEWQ
;
A
#
# COMPACT_ATOMS: atom_id res chain seq x y z
N MET A 1 73.61 -46.49 -47.06
CA MET A 1 72.88 -45.23 -47.36
C MET A 1 71.39 -45.45 -47.15
N SER A 2 70.75 -44.53 -46.42
CA SER A 2 69.31 -44.23 -46.31
C SER A 2 68.29 -45.35 -46.03
N LYS A 3 67.76 -45.39 -44.79
CA LYS A 3 66.42 -45.93 -44.49
C LYS A 3 65.34 -44.86 -44.74
N PRO A 4 64.12 -45.23 -45.17
CA PRO A 4 63.08 -44.27 -45.52
C PRO A 4 62.36 -43.77 -44.27
N TYR A 5 62.15 -42.46 -44.19
CA TYR A 5 61.26 -41.85 -43.22
C TYR A 5 59.82 -41.97 -43.72
N PHE A 6 58.99 -42.73 -43.00
CA PHE A 6 57.54 -42.74 -43.21
C PHE A 6 56.92 -41.48 -42.58
N ASN A 7 56.23 -40.70 -43.42
CA ASN A 7 55.53 -39.48 -43.03
C ASN A 7 54.20 -39.83 -42.34
N PHE A 8 54.09 -39.53 -41.05
CA PHE A 8 52.90 -39.80 -40.24
C PHE A 8 51.83 -38.70 -40.47
N TYR A 9 50.86 -39.03 -41.32
CA TYR A 9 49.44 -38.67 -41.24
C TYR A 9 49.07 -37.27 -40.70
N SER A 10 48.69 -36.40 -41.64
CA SER A 10 47.73 -35.31 -41.41
C SER A 10 46.39 -35.87 -40.89
N LEU A 11 46.03 -35.54 -39.64
CA LEU A 11 44.68 -35.77 -39.11
C LEU A 11 43.64 -34.98 -39.95
N PRO A 12 42.48 -35.55 -40.29
CA PRO A 12 41.53 -34.90 -41.18
C PRO A 12 40.81 -33.73 -40.47
N ASN A 13 41.20 -32.52 -40.85
CA ASN A 13 40.67 -31.19 -40.45
C ASN A 13 39.12 -31.10 -40.42
N LYS A 14 38.43 -32.02 -41.10
CA LYS A 14 36.97 -32.14 -41.21
C LYS A 14 36.27 -32.56 -39.91
N ILE A 15 36.90 -33.43 -39.10
CA ILE A 15 36.31 -33.96 -37.84
C ILE A 15 36.30 -32.89 -36.74
N LEU A 16 37.42 -32.15 -36.62
CA LEU A 16 37.55 -31.01 -35.69
C LEU A 16 36.54 -29.88 -35.96
N LYS A 17 36.25 -29.56 -37.24
CA LYS A 17 35.22 -28.58 -37.61
C LYS A 17 33.81 -29.06 -37.25
N LYS A 18 33.48 -30.33 -37.50
CA LYS A 18 32.16 -30.91 -37.18
C LYS A 18 31.90 -30.91 -35.67
N HIS A 19 32.92 -31.22 -34.86
CA HIS A 19 32.87 -31.15 -33.41
C HIS A 19 32.63 -29.71 -32.91
N LYS A 20 33.36 -28.71 -33.42
CA LYS A 20 33.15 -27.29 -33.05
C LYS A 20 31.74 -26.79 -33.40
N ILE A 21 31.18 -27.18 -34.54
CA ILE A 21 29.80 -26.82 -34.95
C ILE A 21 28.76 -27.48 -34.03
N PHE A 22 28.97 -28.74 -33.67
CA PHE A 22 28.10 -29.48 -32.76
C PHE A 22 28.09 -28.85 -31.35
N VAL A 23 29.27 -28.54 -30.80
CA VAL A 23 29.43 -27.86 -29.51
C VAL A 23 28.80 -26.46 -29.53
N LYS A 24 28.97 -25.69 -30.62
CA LYS A 24 28.35 -24.36 -30.77
C LYS A 24 26.81 -24.43 -30.81
N LYS A 25 26.24 -25.44 -31.46
CA LYS A 25 24.79 -25.67 -31.47
C LYS A 25 24.26 -26.02 -30.08
N ILE A 26 24.94 -26.93 -29.36
CA ILE A 26 24.58 -27.27 -27.98
C ILE A 26 24.63 -26.03 -27.08
N PHE A 27 25.69 -25.23 -27.19
CA PHE A 27 25.83 -24.00 -26.42
C PHE A 27 24.71 -23.00 -26.70
N LEU A 28 24.32 -22.81 -27.97
CA LEU A 28 23.18 -21.94 -28.33
C LEU A 28 21.84 -22.48 -27.80
N ILE A 29 21.64 -23.80 -27.80
CA ILE A 29 20.44 -24.43 -27.24
C ILE A 29 20.37 -24.21 -25.73
N LEU A 30 21.49 -24.41 -25.01
CA LEU A 30 21.56 -24.19 -23.57
C LEU A 30 21.28 -22.73 -23.19
N ILE A 31 21.83 -21.78 -23.95
CA ILE A 31 21.54 -20.35 -23.78
C ILE A 31 20.05 -20.05 -24.02
N SER A 32 19.46 -20.61 -25.07
CA SER A 32 18.03 -20.43 -25.36
C SER A 32 17.14 -20.96 -24.23
N LEU A 33 17.46 -22.15 -23.70
CA LEU A 33 16.75 -22.73 -22.55
C LEU A 33 16.91 -21.86 -21.29
N LEU A 34 18.09 -21.29 -21.07
CA LEU A 34 18.33 -20.36 -19.97
C LEU A 34 17.43 -19.11 -20.10
N PHE A 35 17.39 -18.49 -21.28
CA PHE A 35 16.53 -17.33 -21.52
C PHE A 35 15.05 -17.65 -21.37
N PHE A 36 14.61 -18.83 -21.81
CA PHE A 36 13.22 -19.27 -21.67
C PHE A 36 12.83 -19.47 -20.20
N THR A 37 13.69 -20.12 -19.40
CA THR A 37 13.45 -20.31 -17.97
C THR A 37 13.44 -19.00 -17.19
N ILE A 38 14.36 -18.07 -17.48
CA ILE A 38 14.39 -16.73 -16.88
C ILE A 38 13.10 -15.96 -17.22
N SER A 39 12.64 -16.04 -18.47
CA SER A 39 11.42 -15.37 -18.91
C SER A 39 10.19 -15.87 -18.15
N ILE A 40 10.07 -17.19 -17.95
CA ILE A 40 8.98 -17.80 -17.17
C ILE A 40 9.04 -17.34 -15.70
N ILE A 41 10.22 -17.40 -15.08
CA ILE A 41 10.39 -17.00 -13.67
C ILE A 41 10.02 -15.53 -13.48
N LEU A 42 10.49 -14.65 -14.37
CA LEU A 42 10.20 -13.23 -14.30
C LEU A 42 8.71 -12.95 -14.54
N GLY A 43 8.09 -13.61 -15.52
CA GLY A 43 6.65 -13.51 -15.80
C GLY A 43 5.80 -13.88 -14.58
N ASN A 44 6.12 -15.00 -13.92
CA ASN A 44 5.40 -15.44 -12.72
C ASN A 44 5.56 -14.46 -11.55
N LYS A 45 6.76 -13.92 -11.32
CA LYS A 45 6.99 -12.92 -10.27
C LYS A 45 6.21 -11.62 -10.52
N LEU A 46 6.18 -11.15 -11.77
CA LEU A 46 5.40 -9.97 -12.15
C LEU A 46 3.90 -10.19 -11.97
N ALA A 47 3.38 -11.36 -12.33
CA ALA A 47 1.98 -11.71 -12.13
C ALA A 47 1.61 -11.76 -10.64
N GLN A 48 2.45 -12.38 -9.80
CA GLN A 48 2.24 -12.45 -8.35
C GLN A 48 2.25 -11.06 -7.70
N ALA A 49 3.16 -10.18 -8.11
CA ALA A 49 3.22 -8.80 -7.60
C ALA A 49 1.95 -8.02 -7.94
N LYS A 50 1.46 -8.11 -9.19
CA LYS A 50 0.20 -7.46 -9.60
C LYS A 50 -1.00 -7.96 -8.79
N ASN A 51 -1.15 -9.27 -8.63
CA ASN A 51 -2.25 -9.84 -7.86
C ASN A 51 -2.23 -9.40 -6.38
N SER A 52 -1.04 -9.28 -5.80
CA SER A 52 -0.86 -8.80 -4.42
C SER A 52 -1.28 -7.33 -4.28
N LEU A 53 -0.92 -6.48 -5.24
CA LEU A 53 -1.32 -5.06 -5.26
C LEU A 53 -2.84 -4.89 -5.41
N LEU A 54 -3.46 -5.66 -6.30
CA LEU A 54 -4.92 -5.64 -6.48
C LEU A 54 -5.65 -6.10 -5.21
N ALA A 55 -5.20 -7.21 -4.61
CA ALA A 55 -5.77 -7.70 -3.35
C ALA A 55 -5.60 -6.68 -2.21
N GLN A 56 -4.44 -6.03 -2.11
CA GLN A 56 -4.20 -4.97 -1.12
C GLN A 56 -5.11 -3.76 -1.34
N ASN A 57 -5.28 -3.30 -2.59
CA ASN A 57 -6.16 -2.20 -2.92
C ASN A 57 -7.62 -2.52 -2.55
N ASN A 58 -8.11 -3.67 -3.00
CA ASN A 58 -9.48 -4.13 -2.69
C ASN A 58 -9.71 -4.21 -1.17
N ASN A 59 -8.76 -4.77 -0.42
CA ASN A 59 -8.86 -4.85 1.04
C ASN A 59 -8.86 -3.47 1.71
N SER A 60 -8.08 -2.52 1.20
CA SER A 60 -8.07 -1.15 1.70
C SER A 60 -9.41 -0.44 1.43
N GLN A 61 -9.97 -0.63 0.24
CA GLN A 61 -11.27 -0.06 -0.12
C GLN A 61 -12.39 -0.62 0.76
N ILE A 62 -12.45 -1.95 0.92
CA ILE A 62 -13.43 -2.61 1.81
C ILE A 62 -13.31 -2.09 3.24
N ALA A 63 -12.08 -1.97 3.76
CA ALA A 63 -11.85 -1.45 5.10
C ALA A 63 -12.32 0.01 5.27
N GLN A 64 -12.11 0.85 4.26
CA GLN A 64 -12.61 2.23 4.22
C GLN A 64 -14.14 2.29 4.13
N GLU A 65 -14.78 1.43 3.34
CA GLU A 65 -16.24 1.36 3.23
C GLU A 65 -16.88 0.94 4.55
N VAL A 66 -16.29 -0.04 5.26
CA VAL A 66 -16.73 -0.43 6.61
C VAL A 66 -16.54 0.72 7.60
N TYR A 67 -15.43 1.45 7.51
CA TYR A 67 -15.22 2.66 8.32
C TYR A 67 -16.31 3.71 8.07
N LEU A 68 -16.59 4.05 6.81
CA LEU A 68 -17.64 5.00 6.45
C LEU A 68 -19.02 4.54 6.95
N LYS A 69 -19.38 3.27 6.76
CA LYS A 69 -20.67 2.72 7.18
C LYS A 69 -20.91 2.87 8.69
N ASN A 70 -19.87 2.72 9.51
CA ASN A 70 -20.01 2.74 10.96
C ASN A 70 -19.72 4.12 11.58
N CYS A 71 -18.80 4.90 11.01
CA CYS A 71 -18.33 6.17 11.57
C CYS A 71 -18.94 7.42 10.91
N ALA A 72 -19.63 7.28 9.77
CA ALA A 72 -20.35 8.38 9.12
C ALA A 72 -21.86 8.40 9.41
N SER A 73 -22.35 7.55 10.33
CA SER A 73 -23.78 7.40 10.63
C SER A 73 -24.34 8.54 11.50
N CYS A 74 -23.54 9.04 12.45
CA CYS A 74 -23.96 10.10 13.39
C CYS A 74 -23.35 11.46 13.06
N HIS A 75 -22.12 11.47 12.56
CA HIS A 75 -21.37 12.69 12.26
C HIS A 75 -20.58 12.55 10.96
N THR A 76 -19.99 13.65 10.48
CA THR A 76 -19.08 13.61 9.32
C THR A 76 -17.87 12.72 9.66
N PRO A 77 -17.47 11.78 8.78
CA PRO A 77 -16.37 10.87 9.06
C PRO A 77 -15.07 11.66 9.17
N ILE A 78 -14.37 11.48 10.29
CA ILE A 78 -13.11 12.17 10.56
C ILE A 78 -11.96 11.46 9.81
N PRO A 79 -11.09 12.15 9.06
CA PRO A 79 -9.99 11.49 8.34
C PRO A 79 -9.04 10.76 9.30
N ALA A 80 -8.52 9.60 8.90
CA ALA A 80 -7.59 8.83 9.73
C ALA A 80 -6.32 9.63 10.08
N GLU A 81 -5.93 10.54 9.17
CA GLU A 81 -4.73 11.37 9.22
C GLU A 81 -4.77 12.43 10.33
N VAL A 82 -5.95 12.85 10.81
CA VAL A 82 -6.06 13.98 11.74
C VAL A 82 -5.96 13.57 13.21
N LEU A 83 -5.91 12.28 13.52
CA LEU A 83 -5.74 11.76 14.87
C LEU A 83 -4.61 10.72 14.92
N PRO A 84 -3.88 10.63 16.04
CA PRO A 84 -2.86 9.61 16.22
C PRO A 84 -3.42 8.19 16.23
N THR A 85 -2.62 7.21 15.83
CA THR A 85 -2.99 5.78 15.81
C THR A 85 -3.51 5.30 17.17
N GLU A 86 -2.88 5.74 18.26
CA GLU A 86 -3.26 5.40 19.64
C GLU A 86 -4.62 5.99 20.04
N THR A 87 -4.97 7.16 19.47
CA THR A 87 -6.27 7.78 19.70
C THR A 87 -7.37 7.00 19.01
N TRP A 88 -7.15 6.58 17.77
CA TRP A 88 -8.08 5.68 17.06
C TRP A 88 -8.24 4.35 17.77
N GLN A 89 -7.13 3.77 18.24
CA GLN A 89 -7.16 2.53 19.00
C GLN A 89 -8.03 2.65 20.25
N LYS A 90 -7.85 3.72 21.03
CA LYS A 90 -8.67 3.99 22.23
C LYS A 90 -10.16 4.09 21.86
N ILE A 91 -10.52 4.89 20.85
CA ILE A 91 -11.91 5.06 20.40
C ILE A 91 -12.56 3.71 20.05
N LEU A 92 -11.86 2.84 19.31
CA LEU A 92 -12.38 1.52 18.94
C LEU A 92 -12.47 0.55 20.13
N GLN A 93 -11.59 0.69 21.13
CA GLN A 93 -11.56 -0.17 22.32
C GLN A 93 -12.60 0.23 23.38
N THR A 94 -13.00 1.50 23.39
CA THR A 94 -13.98 2.04 24.33
C THR A 94 -15.19 2.66 23.61
N PRO A 95 -15.95 1.88 22.82
CA PRO A 95 -17.06 2.42 22.02
C PRO A 95 -18.21 3.00 22.87
N GLN A 96 -18.27 2.67 24.16
CA GLN A 96 -19.23 3.28 25.11
C GLN A 96 -18.83 4.71 25.50
N GLN A 97 -17.57 5.09 25.30
CA GLN A 97 -17.05 6.43 25.56
C GLN A 97 -16.96 7.21 24.25
N HIS A 98 -18.11 7.51 23.66
CA HIS A 98 -18.19 8.20 22.36
C HIS A 98 -18.80 9.61 22.49
N TYR A 99 -18.19 10.44 23.34
CA TYR A 99 -18.50 11.87 23.47
C TYR A 99 -19.99 12.18 23.77
N GLY A 100 -20.65 11.33 24.56
CA GLY A 100 -22.06 11.48 24.91
C GLY A 100 -23.02 10.73 23.97
N GLU A 101 -22.52 10.12 22.90
CA GLU A 101 -23.32 9.31 21.99
C GLU A 101 -23.31 7.83 22.39
N THR A 102 -24.45 7.16 22.19
CA THR A 102 -24.57 5.71 22.33
C THR A 102 -24.42 5.06 20.97
N LEU A 103 -23.37 4.27 20.79
CA LEU A 103 -23.16 3.53 19.55
C LEU A 103 -23.97 2.22 19.53
N PRO A 104 -24.51 1.81 18.36
CA PRO A 104 -25.02 0.46 18.19
C PRO A 104 -23.90 -0.57 18.39
N SER A 105 -24.27 -1.81 18.70
CA SER A 105 -23.28 -2.89 18.76
C SER A 105 -22.63 -3.10 17.38
N ILE A 106 -21.30 -3.03 17.34
CA ILE A 106 -20.51 -3.26 16.14
C ILE A 106 -19.84 -4.63 16.24
N ASP A 107 -19.98 -5.46 15.20
CA ASP A 107 -19.39 -6.79 15.19
C ASP A 107 -17.85 -6.75 15.15
N ARG A 108 -17.21 -7.81 15.64
CA ARG A 108 -15.74 -7.88 15.77
C ARG A 108 -15.00 -7.81 14.43
N ILE A 109 -15.61 -8.28 13.34
CA ILE A 109 -15.01 -8.24 12.01
C ILE A 109 -14.99 -6.81 11.52
N SER A 110 -16.09 -6.08 11.66
CA SER A 110 -16.18 -4.65 11.35
C SER A 110 -15.16 -3.84 12.15
N VAL A 111 -15.04 -4.06 13.46
CA VAL A 111 -14.02 -3.39 14.29
C VAL A 111 -12.60 -3.64 13.76
N ARG A 112 -12.27 -4.89 13.38
CA ARG A 112 -10.95 -5.23 12.82
C ARG A 112 -10.70 -4.56 11.46
N LEU A 113 -11.70 -4.51 10.59
CA LEU A 113 -11.58 -3.86 9.28
C LEU A 113 -11.39 -2.34 9.44
N MET A 114 -12.18 -1.69 10.30
CA MET A 114 -11.99 -0.28 10.62
C MET A 114 -10.61 -0.02 11.23
N TRP A 115 -10.15 -0.87 12.14
CA TRP A 115 -8.80 -0.76 12.70
C TRP A 115 -7.72 -0.86 11.63
N ASN A 116 -7.85 -1.80 10.68
CA ASN A 116 -6.89 -1.93 9.59
C ASN A 116 -6.83 -0.65 8.74
N TYR A 117 -7.98 -0.05 8.42
CA TYR A 117 -8.04 1.24 7.73
C TYR A 117 -7.36 2.34 8.54
N LEU A 118 -7.83 2.58 9.76
CA LEU A 118 -7.35 3.67 10.62
C LEU A 118 -5.86 3.56 10.93
N LYS A 119 -5.36 2.36 11.26
CA LYS A 119 -3.93 2.12 11.51
C LYS A 119 -3.07 2.38 10.28
N THR A 120 -3.56 2.06 9.09
CA THR A 120 -2.81 2.23 7.83
C THR A 120 -2.62 3.71 7.48
N PHE A 121 -3.65 4.53 7.69
CA PHE A 121 -3.69 5.92 7.25
C PHE A 121 -3.44 6.95 8.37
N SER A 122 -3.36 6.52 9.63
CA SER A 122 -2.91 7.37 10.74
C SER A 122 -1.40 7.34 10.94
N ARG A 123 -0.93 8.17 11.87
CA ARG A 123 0.47 8.24 12.30
C ARG A 123 0.54 8.17 13.84
N PRO A 124 1.56 7.56 14.43
CA PRO A 124 1.64 7.40 15.88
C PRO A 124 1.89 8.73 16.60
N LEU A 125 1.67 8.75 17.90
CA LEU A 125 2.12 9.83 18.78
C LEU A 125 3.65 9.97 18.78
N LEU A 126 4.14 11.20 18.95
CA LEU A 126 5.55 11.42 19.24
C LEU A 126 5.86 11.11 20.71
N PRO A 127 7.11 10.73 21.05
CA PRO A 127 7.53 10.59 22.43
C PRO A 127 7.26 11.87 23.25
N GLY A 128 6.54 11.73 24.36
CA GLY A 128 6.16 12.85 25.23
C GLY A 128 4.95 13.68 24.74
N GLU A 129 4.35 13.34 23.60
CA GLU A 129 3.11 13.98 23.12
C GLU A 129 1.91 13.49 23.93
N ALA A 130 1.11 14.42 24.45
CA ALA A 130 -0.15 14.08 25.10
C ALA A 130 -1.14 13.52 24.06
N GLN A 131 -1.77 12.39 24.38
CA GLN A 131 -2.79 11.82 23.51
C GLN A 131 -4.00 12.76 23.41
N PRO A 132 -4.35 13.27 22.22
CA PRO A 132 -5.45 14.22 22.08
C PRO A 132 -6.80 13.51 22.30
N GLU A 133 -7.66 14.12 23.10
CA GLU A 133 -9.05 13.69 23.24
C GLU A 133 -9.91 14.16 22.07
N TYR A 134 -9.67 15.37 21.55
CA TYR A 134 -10.42 15.96 20.44
C TYR A 134 -9.52 16.20 19.23
N VAL A 135 -10.10 16.15 18.03
CA VAL A 135 -9.41 16.44 16.76
C VAL A 135 -8.70 17.79 16.81
N THR A 136 -9.33 18.82 17.37
CA THR A 136 -8.74 20.17 17.53
C THR A 136 -7.47 20.20 18.38
N ASN A 137 -7.29 19.24 19.28
CA ASN A 137 -6.11 19.15 20.12
C ASN A 137 -4.94 18.44 19.43
N SER A 138 -5.22 17.69 18.36
CA SER A 138 -4.24 16.92 17.60
C SER A 138 -3.24 17.80 16.86
N ARG A 139 -1.96 17.46 16.96
CA ARG A 139 -0.89 18.09 16.18
C ARG A 139 -1.11 17.93 14.68
N TYR A 140 -1.63 16.78 14.25
CA TYR A 140 -1.90 16.52 12.83
C TYR A 140 -2.96 17.48 12.27
N PHE A 141 -4.06 17.67 13.00
CA PHE A 141 -5.09 18.62 12.59
C PHE A 141 -4.57 20.07 12.52
N LYS A 142 -3.80 20.49 13.54
CA LYS A 142 -3.17 21.82 13.58
C LYS A 142 -2.18 22.04 12.42
N ALA A 143 -1.40 21.01 12.07
CA ALA A 143 -0.46 21.07 10.96
C ALA A 143 -1.15 21.18 9.59
N LEU A 144 -2.36 20.64 9.46
CA LEU A 144 -3.18 20.74 8.25
C LEU A 144 -3.98 22.06 8.16
N HIS A 145 -4.16 22.77 9.28
CA HIS A 145 -4.89 24.04 9.36
C HIS A 145 -4.06 25.16 10.05
N PRO A 146 -2.82 25.45 9.62
CA PRO A 146 -1.91 26.33 10.36
C PRO A 146 -2.33 27.81 10.35
N GLN A 147 -3.16 28.23 9.39
CA GLN A 147 -3.54 29.64 9.17
C GLN A 147 -5.03 29.81 8.86
N VAL A 148 -5.85 28.84 9.23
CA VAL A 148 -7.31 28.89 9.01
C VAL A 148 -8.00 29.32 10.28
N ASN A 149 -8.82 30.37 10.18
CA ASN A 149 -9.68 30.80 11.29
C ASN A 149 -10.83 29.79 11.44
N LEU A 150 -10.67 28.86 12.38
CA LEU A 150 -11.68 27.85 12.63
C LEU A 150 -12.89 28.43 13.37
N PRO A 151 -14.12 27.99 13.05
CA PRO A 151 -15.30 28.36 13.80
C PRO A 151 -15.18 27.93 15.27
N GLN A 152 -15.69 28.73 16.19
CA GLN A 152 -15.66 28.45 17.61
C GLN A 152 -17.09 28.29 18.17
N PRO A 153 -17.44 27.14 18.77
CA PRO A 153 -16.62 25.94 18.93
C PRO A 153 -16.46 25.14 17.61
N VAL A 154 -15.33 24.45 17.47
CA VAL A 154 -15.16 23.46 16.39
C VAL A 154 -15.96 22.21 16.76
N THR A 155 -16.87 21.82 15.89
CA THR A 155 -17.70 20.63 16.03
C THR A 155 -17.49 19.70 14.85
N HIS A 156 -18.04 18.48 14.91
CA HIS A 156 -18.03 17.55 13.79
C HIS A 156 -18.73 18.08 12.53
N LYS A 157 -19.58 19.12 12.64
CA LYS A 157 -20.23 19.78 11.49
C LYS A 157 -19.36 20.88 10.89
N SER A 158 -18.41 21.42 11.66
CA SER A 158 -17.54 22.52 11.23
C SER A 158 -16.69 22.15 10.02
N CYS A 159 -16.33 20.87 9.87
CA CYS A 159 -15.60 20.35 8.72
C CYS A 159 -16.29 20.67 7.39
N LEU A 160 -17.63 20.59 7.35
CA LEU A 160 -18.43 20.78 6.14
C LEU A 160 -18.51 22.24 5.69
N ILE A 161 -18.13 23.20 6.54
CA ILE A 161 -18.15 24.62 6.19
C ILE A 161 -17.16 24.87 5.06
N CYS A 162 -15.93 24.36 5.18
CA CYS A 162 -14.89 24.52 4.16
C CYS A 162 -14.83 23.33 3.19
N HIS A 163 -15.11 22.11 3.67
CA HIS A 163 -15.01 20.87 2.89
C HIS A 163 -16.40 20.27 2.57
N PRO A 164 -17.08 20.71 1.50
CA PRO A 164 -18.43 20.22 1.17
C PRO A 164 -18.47 18.70 0.89
N GLY A 165 -17.36 18.11 0.43
CA GLY A 165 -17.23 16.68 0.15
C GLY A 165 -16.89 15.80 1.36
N ALA A 166 -16.75 16.37 2.57
CA ALA A 166 -16.23 15.64 3.73
C ALA A 166 -17.09 14.43 4.15
N ARG A 167 -18.38 14.40 3.80
CA ARG A 167 -19.25 13.24 4.03
C ARG A 167 -18.80 11.99 3.28
N GLN A 168 -18.04 12.14 2.20
CA GLN A 168 -17.49 11.06 1.38
C GLN A 168 -15.97 10.92 1.53
N LEU A 169 -15.39 11.47 2.62
CA LEU A 169 -13.94 11.59 2.82
C LEU A 169 -13.21 12.45 1.77
N ASP A 170 -13.94 13.27 1.00
CA ASP A 170 -13.33 14.28 0.16
C ASP A 170 -13.09 15.57 0.96
N TYR A 171 -11.90 15.64 1.54
CA TYR A 171 -11.38 16.82 2.23
C TYR A 171 -10.44 17.65 1.34
N ARG A 172 -10.31 17.29 0.05
CA ARG A 172 -9.49 18.06 -0.91
C ARG A 172 -10.32 19.13 -1.59
N SER A 173 -11.59 18.83 -1.87
CA SER A 173 -12.52 19.81 -2.40
C SER A 173 -12.83 20.88 -1.36
N LEU A 174 -12.65 22.14 -1.75
CA LEU A 174 -12.95 23.32 -0.95
C LEU A 174 -14.11 24.08 -1.57
N ASN A 175 -14.88 24.75 -0.72
CA ASN A 175 -15.85 25.73 -1.19
C ASN A 175 -15.11 26.91 -1.89
N PRO A 176 -15.78 27.74 -2.70
CA PRO A 176 -15.13 28.83 -3.44
C PRO A 176 -14.43 29.91 -2.58
N GLU A 177 -14.78 30.05 -1.30
CA GLU A 177 -14.15 31.01 -0.37
C GLU A 177 -12.72 30.58 0.01
N TRP A 178 -12.42 29.28 -0.11
CA TRP A 178 -11.17 28.67 0.35
C TRP A 178 -10.33 27.99 -0.76
N GLN A 179 -10.70 28.15 -2.04
CA GLN A 179 -9.89 27.69 -3.20
C GLN A 179 -8.63 28.54 -3.39
#